data_AF-A0A645FNL9-F1
#
_entry.id   AF-A0A645FNL9-F1
#
_cell.length_a   1.000
_cell.length_b   1.000
_cell.length_c   1.000
_cell.angle_alpha   90.00
_cell.angle_beta   90.00
_cell.angle_gamma   90.00
#
_symmetry.space_group_name_H-M   'P 1'
#
loop_
_entity.id
_entity.type
_entity.pdbx_description
1 polymer ?
#
loop_
_entity_poly.entity_id
_entity_poly.type
_entity_poly.pdbx_seq_one_letter_code
_entity_poly.pdbx_strand_id
1 'polypeptide(L)' 'MLADLVTYFVTSVQLGVAFPDPSAGATGSIIKFMGIFCLTQIPIAIAEGLLTVLIYDQLTKRQLITAQGH' A
#
# COMPACT_ATOMS: atom_id res chain seq x y z
N MET A 1 1.86 -2.76 5.06
CA MET A 1 2.17 -3.75 4.00
C MET A 1 0.93 -4.46 3.45
N LEU A 2 0.25 -5.34 4.20
CA LEU A 2 -0.98 -6.02 3.70
C LEU A 2 -2.13 -5.04 3.45
N ALA A 3 -2.32 -4.07 4.36
CA ALA A 3 -3.31 -3.01 4.20
C ALA A 3 -3.06 -2.15 2.94
N ASP A 4 -1.80 -1.81 2.69
CA ASP A 4 -1.37 -1.03 1.54
C ASP A 4 -1.71 -1.83 0.27
N LEU A 5 -1.28 -3.10 0.18
CA LEU A 5 -1.53 -3.94 -1.00
C LEU A 5 -3.03 -4.06 -1.33
N VAL A 6 -3.89 -4.21 -0.30
CA VAL A 6 -5.36 -4.23 -0.48
C VAL A 6 -5.87 -2.88 -0.98
N THR A 7 -5.38 -1.77 -0.42
CA THR A 7 -5.77 -0.41 -0.83
C THR A 7 -5.44 -0.15 -2.30
N TYR A 8 -4.24 -0.54 -2.75
CA TYR A 8 -3.82 -0.37 -4.14
C TYR A 8 -4.54 -1.32 -5.09
N PHE A 9 -4.87 -2.54 -4.65
CA PHE A 9 -5.71 -3.45 -5.42
C PHE A 9 -7.09 -2.84 -5.67
N VAL A 10 -7.78 -2.39 -4.62
CA VAL A 10 -9.11 -1.77 -4.73
C VAL A 10 -9.07 -0.52 -5.61
N THR A 11 -8.04 0.32 -5.45
CA THR A 11 -7.84 1.52 -6.28
C THR A 11 -7.63 1.17 -7.76
N SER A 12 -6.84 0.14 -8.06
CA SER A 12 -6.61 -0.33 -9.43
C SER A 12 -7.89 -0.84 -10.10
N VAL A 13 -8.74 -1.53 -9.34
CA VAL A 13 -10.05 -2.00 -9.82
C VAL A 13 -10.96 -0.82 -10.11
N GLN A 14 -11.07 0.14 -9.20
CA GLN A 14 -11.89 1.36 -9.39
C GLN A 14 -11.47 2.15 -10.63
N LEU A 15 -10.17 2.39 -10.80
CA LEU A 15 -9.62 3.10 -11.96
C LEU A 15 -9.80 2.33 -13.27
N GLY A 16 -9.63 0.99 -13.23
CA GLY A 16 -9.81 0.18 -14.42
C GLY A 16 -11.26 0.07 -14.89
N VAL A 17 -12.22 0.12 -13.98
CA VAL A 17 -13.65 0.22 -14.32
C VAL A 17 -14.02 1.63 -14.79
N ALA A 18 -13.46 2.68 -14.17
CA ALA A 18 -13.73 4.07 -14.54
C ALA A 18 -13.10 4.48 -15.88
N PHE A 19 -11.95 3.92 -16.23
CA PHE A 19 -11.19 4.21 -17.46
C PHE A 19 -10.88 2.93 -18.24
N PRO A 20 -11.87 2.30 -18.89
CA PRO A 20 -11.68 1.07 -19.63
C PRO A 20 -10.79 1.29 -20.87
N ASP A 21 -9.94 0.31 -21.15
CA ASP A 21 -9.03 0.35 -22.29
C ASP A 21 -9.82 0.23 -23.61
N PRO A 22 -9.46 0.98 -24.66
CA PRO A 22 -10.17 0.94 -25.95
C PRO A 22 -10.20 -0.43 -26.62
N SER A 23 -9.21 -1.28 -26.33
CA SER A 23 -9.02 -2.60 -26.96
C SER A 23 -9.30 -3.78 -26.01
N ALA A 24 -8.94 -3.65 -24.74
CA ALA A 24 -9.03 -4.71 -23.74
C ALA A 24 -10.08 -4.44 -22.64
N GLY A 25 -10.83 -3.35 -22.74
CA GLY A 25 -11.91 -2.99 -21.83
C GLY A 25 -11.44 -2.75 -20.39
N ALA A 26 -12.35 -2.90 -19.43
CA ALA A 26 -12.05 -2.67 -18.01
C ALA A 26 -10.94 -3.59 -17.50
N THR A 27 -10.96 -4.88 -17.86
CA THR A 27 -9.94 -5.86 -17.44
C THR A 27 -8.54 -5.47 -17.93
N GLY A 28 -8.41 -4.95 -19.15
CA GLY A 28 -7.14 -4.44 -19.67
C GLY A 28 -6.58 -3.27 -18.86
N SER A 29 -7.44 -2.33 -18.47
CA SER A 29 -7.04 -1.19 -17.63
C SER A 29 -6.71 -1.60 -16.21
N ILE A 30 -7.46 -2.54 -15.60
CA ILE A 30 -7.16 -3.05 -14.26
C ILE A 30 -5.75 -3.66 -14.21
N ILE A 31 -5.37 -4.46 -15.21
CA ILE A 31 -4.04 -5.06 -15.29
C ILE A 31 -2.95 -3.98 -15.44
N LYS A 32 -3.20 -2.95 -16.26
CA LYS A 32 -2.26 -1.82 -16.42
C LYS A 32 -2.07 -1.05 -15.12
N PHE A 33 -3.15 -0.69 -14.44
CA PHE A 33 -3.09 0.03 -13.17
C PHE A 33 -2.44 -0.82 -12.07
N MET A 34 -2.81 -2.11 -11.96
CA MET A 34 -2.15 -3.02 -11.03
C MET A 34 -0.65 -3.15 -11.33
N GLY A 35 -0.25 -3.24 -12.59
CA GLY A 35 1.16 -3.32 -12.99
C GLY A 35 1.97 -2.08 -12.57
N ILE A 36 1.37 -0.89 -12.71
CA ILE A 36 2.01 0.38 -12.31
C ILE A 36 2.09 0.48 -10.77
N PHE A 37 0.96 0.28 -10.09
CA PHE A 37 0.89 0.46 -8.63
C PHE A 37 1.66 -0.61 -7.87
N CYS A 38 1.69 -1.86 -8.33
CA CYS A 38 2.41 -2.92 -7.62
C CYS A 38 3.94 -2.68 -7.62
N LEU A 39 4.49 -2.13 -8.71
CA LEU A 39 5.92 -1.78 -8.80
C LEU A 39 6.32 -0.68 -7.82
N THR A 40 5.47 0.33 -7.61
CA THR A 40 5.74 1.43 -6.67
C THR A 40 5.43 1.05 -5.22
N GLN A 41 4.54 0.07 -5.00
CA GLN A 41 4.06 -0.30 -3.68
C GLN A 41 4.97 -1.24 -2.92
N ILE A 42 5.75 -2.07 -3.62
CA ILE A 42 6.75 -2.90 -2.95
C ILE A 42 7.78 -2.01 -2.22
N PRO A 43 8.38 -0.97 -2.85
CA PRO A 43 9.25 -0.03 -2.14
C PRO A 43 8.56 0.73 -1.02
N ILE A 44 7.35 1.26 -1.23
CA ILE A 44 6.61 2.05 -0.23
C ILE A 44 6.29 1.18 0.99
N ALA A 45 5.82 -0.04 0.79
CA ALA A 45 5.43 -0.90 1.90
C ALA A 45 6.62 -1.34 2.76
N ILE A 46 7.82 -1.47 2.18
CA ILE A 46 9.06 -1.67 2.93
C ILE A 46 9.39 -0.41 3.75
N ALA A 47 9.36 0.76 3.11
CA ALA A 47 9.64 2.02 3.79
C ALA A 47 8.66 2.29 4.95
N GLU A 48 7.38 2.02 4.75
CA GLU A 48 6.33 2.20 5.76
C GLU A 48 6.44 1.20 6.91
N GLY A 49 6.82 -0.05 6.62
CA GLY A 49 7.14 -1.05 7.64
C GLY A 49 8.30 -0.61 8.53
N LEU A 50 9.40 -0.14 7.93
CA LEU A 50 10.55 0.39 8.66
C LEU A 50 10.20 1.67 9.45
N LEU A 51 9.43 2.57 8.86
CA LEU A 51 8.98 3.81 9.50
C LEU A 51 8.15 3.50 10.75
N THR A 52 7.24 2.53 10.66
CA THR A 52 6.38 2.13 11.79
C THR A 52 7.21 1.59 12.96
N VAL A 53 8.21 0.74 12.68
CA VAL A 53 9.14 0.23 13.70
C VAL A 53 9.92 1.37 14.35
N LEU A 54 10.45 2.30 13.55
CA LEU A 54 11.22 3.44 14.06
C LEU A 54 10.34 4.37 14.91
N ILE A 55 9.12 4.66 14.49
CA ILE A 55 8.16 5.47 15.25
C ILE A 55 7.85 4.78 16.58
N TYR A 56 7.56 3.47 16.57
CA TYR A 56 7.25 2.74 17.80
C TYR A 56 8.42 2.74 18.79
N ASP A 57 9.63 2.54 18.29
CA ASP A 57 10.87 2.62 19.09
C ASP A 57 11.06 4.02 19.69
N GLN A 58 10.88 5.08 18.90
CA GLN A 58 11.01 6.46 19.38
C GLN A 58 9.94 6.84 20.42
N LEU A 59 8.70 6.42 20.20
CA LEU A 59 7.59 6.68 21.11
C LEU A 59 7.80 5.95 22.45
N THR A 60 8.30 4.71 22.41
CA THR A 60 8.64 3.93 23.61
C THR A 60 9.84 4.55 24.36
N LYS A 61 10.90 4.94 23.63
CA LYS A 61 12.08 5.61 24.20
C LYS A 61 11.76 6.93 24.90
N ARG A 62 10.80 7.68 24.36
CA ARG A 62 10.33 8.95 24.95
C ARG A 62 9.25 8.77 26.02
N GLN A 63 8.92 7.53 26.38
CA GLN A 63 7.86 7.15 27.33
C GLN A 63 6.49 7.79 27.03
N LEU A 64 6.24 8.14 25.76
CA LEU A 64 4.95 8.70 25.34
C LEU A 64 3.86 7.62 25.26
N ILE A 65 4.28 6.35 25.16
CA ILE A 65 3.43 5.17 25.25
C ILE A 65 4.16 4.14 26.11
N THR A 66 3.45 3.54 27.05
CA THR A 66 3.94 2.40 27.81
C THR A 66 3.71 1.15 26.97
N ALA A 67 4.73 0.69 26.26
CA ALA A 67 4.74 -0.68 25.79
C ALA A 67 4.75 -1.58 27.04
N GLN A 68 3.59 -2.12 27.42
CA GLN A 68 3.52 -3.19 28.40
C GLN A 68 4.29 -4.37 27.79
N GLY A 69 5.51 -4.58 28.27
CA GLY A 69 6.35 -5.68 27.82
C GLY A 69 5.66 -7.01 28.11
N HIS A 70 5.57 -7.85 27.09
CA HIS A 70 5.48 -9.30 27.24
C HIS A 70 6.88 -9.87 27.04
#